data_AF-A0A0R3LD76-F1
#
_entry.id   AF-A0A0R3LD76-F1
#
_cell.length_a   1.000
_cell.length_b   1.000
_cell.length_c   1.000
_cell.angle_alpha   90.00
_cell.angle_beta   90.00
_cell.angle_gamma   90.00
#
_symmetry.space_group_name_H-M   'P 1'
#
loop_
_entity.id
_entity.type
_entity.pdbx_description
1 polymer ?
#
loop_
_entity_poly.entity_id
_entity_poly.type
_entity_poly.pdbx_seq_one_letter_code
_entity_poly.pdbx_strand_id
1 'polypeptide(L)'
;MWRMSKVEAVAFIMIGNAERQVHWRVKRDAEIEALRATTTKAELALTQAENHLLRQRVLDLEKALARRESAAKSAQTKAASEVARLKEKNKEIQFKLRQMWEYNNEIANGGGLTFKASSLIAKALHPDATPSEEVRLEAFKAFSAWKGDRDAARRR
;
A
#
# COMPACT_ATOMS: atom_id res chain seq x y z
N MET A 1 19.31 -101.57 9.94
CA MET A 1 18.26 -101.01 9.05
C MET A 1 17.04 -100.72 9.92
N TRP A 2 16.87 -99.48 10.37
CA TRP A 2 15.78 -99.11 11.27
C TRP A 2 14.46 -99.04 10.48
N ARG A 3 13.47 -99.87 10.82
CA ARG A 3 12.12 -99.80 10.24
C ARG A 3 11.30 -98.81 11.06
N MET A 4 11.14 -97.59 10.56
CA MET A 4 10.15 -96.65 11.10
C MET A 4 8.74 -97.22 10.92
N SER A 5 7.92 -97.13 11.95
CA SER A 5 6.50 -97.45 11.87
C SER A 5 5.76 -96.38 11.04
N LYS A 6 4.60 -96.75 10.48
CA LYS A 6 3.76 -95.80 9.73
C LYS A 6 3.36 -94.57 10.55
N VAL A 7 3.21 -94.73 11.88
CA VAL A 7 2.83 -93.64 12.79
C VAL A 7 3.99 -92.64 12.98
N GLU A 8 5.21 -93.13 13.13
CA GLU A 8 6.42 -92.27 13.25
C GLU A 8 6.69 -91.50 11.95
N ALA A 9 6.46 -92.13 10.79
CA ALA A 9 6.61 -91.46 9.49
C ALA A 9 5.63 -90.29 9.31
N VAL A 10 4.37 -90.47 9.73
CA VAL A 10 3.36 -89.41 9.67
C VAL A 10 3.67 -88.28 10.64
N ALA A 11 4.09 -88.60 11.87
CA ALA A 11 4.49 -87.60 12.87
C ALA A 11 5.68 -86.74 12.39
N PHE A 12 6.69 -87.37 11.77
CA PHE A 12 7.86 -86.67 11.23
C PHE A 12 7.49 -85.69 10.11
N ILE A 13 6.57 -86.09 9.21
CA ILE A 13 6.08 -85.21 8.12
C ILE A 13 5.31 -84.01 8.69
N MET A 14 4.46 -84.23 9.70
CA MET A 14 3.69 -83.15 10.33
C MET A 14 4.59 -82.13 11.02
N ILE A 15 5.62 -82.58 11.74
CA ILE A 15 6.61 -81.72 12.40
C ILE A 15 7.37 -80.88 11.36
N GLY A 16 7.89 -81.51 10.30
CA GLY A 16 8.60 -80.80 9.23
C GLY A 16 7.70 -79.85 8.41
N ASN A 17 6.37 -80.04 8.43
CA ASN A 17 5.43 -79.10 7.84
C ASN A 17 5.16 -77.90 8.77
N ALA A 18 5.01 -78.15 10.07
CA ALA A 18 4.84 -77.10 11.08
C ALA A 18 6.06 -76.17 11.14
N GLU A 19 7.26 -76.71 11.14
CA GLU A 19 8.51 -75.93 11.12
C GLU A 19 8.64 -75.06 9.87
N ARG A 20 8.32 -75.62 8.69
CA ARG A 20 8.28 -74.83 7.44
C ARG A 20 7.24 -73.72 7.53
N GLN A 21 6.07 -73.99 8.11
CA GLN A 21 5.03 -72.98 8.26
C GLN A 21 5.46 -71.83 9.20
N VAL A 22 6.14 -72.16 10.31
CA VAL A 22 6.71 -71.16 11.22
C VAL A 22 7.77 -70.32 10.50
N HIS A 23 8.69 -70.96 9.76
CA HIS A 23 9.72 -70.26 8.98
C HIS A 23 9.11 -69.29 7.94
N TRP A 24 8.07 -69.70 7.22
CA TRP A 24 7.38 -68.84 6.25
C TRP A 24 6.69 -67.64 6.91
N ARG A 25 6.09 -67.81 8.10
CA ARG A 25 5.49 -66.71 8.85
C ARG A 25 6.53 -65.69 9.27
N VAL A 26 7.63 -66.16 9.87
CA VAL A 26 8.75 -65.30 10.29
C VAL A 26 9.32 -64.52 9.10
N LYS A 27 9.51 -65.17 7.95
CA LYS A 27 9.99 -64.49 6.75
C LYS A 27 9.02 -63.40 6.27
N ARG A 28 7.72 -63.69 6.23
CA ARG A 28 6.70 -62.70 5.84
C ARG A 28 6.60 -61.54 6.82
N ASP A 29 6.69 -61.80 8.12
CA ASP A 29 6.68 -60.75 9.13
C ASP A 29 7.91 -59.84 8.98
N ALA A 30 9.08 -60.41 8.72
CA ALA A 30 10.28 -59.63 8.43
C ALA A 30 10.15 -58.77 7.15
N GLU A 31 9.54 -59.31 6.10
CA GLU A 31 9.25 -58.56 4.86
C GLU A 31 8.26 -57.40 5.11
N ILE A 32 7.22 -57.63 5.93
CA ILE A 32 6.24 -56.60 6.30
C ILE A 32 6.90 -55.49 7.13
N GLU A 33 7.73 -55.84 8.11
CA GLU A 33 8.43 -54.86 8.92
C GLU A 33 9.48 -54.08 8.12
N ALA A 34 10.18 -54.73 7.19
CA ALA A 34 11.08 -54.05 6.27
C ALA A 34 10.32 -53.03 5.41
N LEU A 35 9.16 -53.40 4.87
CA LEU A 35 8.29 -52.49 4.11
C LEU A 35 7.86 -51.31 4.98
N ARG A 36 7.35 -51.55 6.19
CA ARG A 36 6.98 -50.48 7.14
C ARG A 36 8.13 -49.52 7.40
N ALA A 37 9.31 -50.03 7.69
CA ALA A 37 10.51 -49.21 7.93
C ALA A 37 10.87 -48.35 6.70
N THR A 38 10.76 -48.91 5.48
CA THR A 38 10.99 -48.14 4.26
C THR A 38 9.95 -47.04 4.04
N THR A 39 8.68 -47.33 4.31
CA THR A 39 7.58 -46.35 4.21
C THR A 39 7.79 -45.20 5.20
N THR A 40 8.05 -45.51 6.48
CA THR A 40 8.31 -44.48 7.50
C THR A 40 9.52 -43.63 7.15
N LYS A 41 10.58 -44.24 6.61
CA LYS A 41 11.77 -43.49 6.15
C LYS A 41 11.45 -42.56 4.98
N ALA A 42 10.62 -43.01 4.03
CA ALA A 42 10.21 -42.19 2.90
C ALA A 42 9.31 -41.02 3.33
N GLU A 43 8.35 -41.26 4.24
CA GLU A 43 7.48 -40.22 4.81
C GLU A 43 8.27 -39.17 5.60
N LEU A 44 9.27 -39.61 6.38
CA LEU A 44 10.16 -38.70 7.10
C LEU A 44 10.97 -37.84 6.12
N ALA A 45 11.52 -38.44 5.07
CA ALA A 45 12.30 -37.72 4.07
C ALA A 45 11.44 -36.69 3.31
N LEU A 46 10.20 -37.05 2.95
CA LEU A 46 9.24 -36.15 2.32
C LEU A 46 8.92 -34.96 3.24
N THR A 47 8.57 -35.25 4.50
CA THR A 47 8.25 -34.21 5.49
C THR A 47 9.43 -33.26 5.72
N GLN A 48 10.65 -33.78 5.76
CA GLN A 48 11.87 -32.97 5.89
C GLN A 48 12.09 -32.06 4.68
N ALA A 49 11.88 -32.57 3.46
CA ALA A 49 11.99 -31.80 2.24
C ALA A 49 10.94 -30.67 2.17
N GLU A 50 9.69 -30.98 2.51
CA GLU A 50 8.62 -29.99 2.58
C GLU A 50 8.89 -28.92 3.64
N ASN A 51 9.35 -29.32 4.82
CA ASN A 51 9.70 -28.38 5.88
C ASN A 51 10.83 -27.45 5.45
N HIS A 52 11.84 -27.96 4.75
CA HIS A 52 12.93 -27.15 4.22
C HIS A 52 12.42 -26.12 3.21
N LEU A 53 11.57 -26.53 2.26
CA LEU A 53 10.96 -25.64 1.28
C LEU A 53 10.10 -24.55 1.94
N LEU A 54 9.30 -24.93 2.94
CA LEU A 54 8.47 -23.99 3.69
C LEU A 54 9.32 -22.96 4.44
N ARG A 55 10.42 -23.39 5.08
CA ARG A 55 11.36 -22.47 5.75
C ARG A 55 11.98 -21.47 4.76
N GLN A 56 12.41 -21.93 3.59
CA GLN A 56 12.92 -21.04 2.55
C GLN A 56 11.87 -20.00 2.13
N ARG A 57 10.63 -20.46 1.90
CA ARG A 57 9.54 -19.58 1.50
C ARG A 57 9.16 -18.55 2.57
N VAL A 58 9.18 -18.94 3.85
CA VAL A 58 8.98 -18.01 4.97
C VAL A 58 10.06 -16.93 4.97
N LEU A 59 11.33 -17.30 4.82
CA LEU A 59 12.44 -16.34 4.77
C LEU A 59 12.31 -15.35 3.59
N ASP A 60 11.88 -15.83 2.43
CA ASP A 60 11.67 -14.97 1.25
C ASP A 60 10.49 -14.01 1.45
N LEU A 61 9.41 -14.48 2.07
CA LEU A 61 8.27 -13.64 2.41
C LEU A 61 8.63 -12.58 3.45
N GLU A 62 9.40 -12.93 4.48
CA GLU A 62 9.90 -11.99 5.48
C GLU A 62 10.77 -10.90 4.85
N LYS A 63 11.68 -11.27 3.95
CA LYS A 63 12.50 -10.30 3.20
C LYS A 63 11.64 -9.39 2.33
N ALA A 64 10.63 -9.94 1.64
CA ALA A 64 9.73 -9.15 0.81
C ALA A 64 8.89 -8.18 1.66
N LEU A 65 8.43 -8.62 2.83
CA LEU A 65 7.67 -7.80 3.78
C LEU A 65 8.54 -6.66 4.32
N ALA A 66 9.76 -6.94 4.77
CA ALA A 66 10.71 -5.92 5.24
C ALA A 66 11.02 -4.86 4.16
N ARG A 67 11.14 -5.28 2.90
CA ARG A 67 11.31 -4.35 1.75
C ARG A 67 10.07 -3.47 1.54
N ARG A 68 8.88 -4.05 1.63
CA ARG A 68 7.62 -3.28 1.49
C ARG A 68 7.45 -2.28 2.63
N GLU A 69 7.72 -2.68 3.85
CA GLU A 69 7.63 -1.79 5.02
C GLU A 69 8.61 -0.63 4.95
N SER A 70 9.86 -0.88 4.56
CA SER A 70 10.85 0.18 4.40
C SER A 70 10.48 1.15 3.28
N ALA A 71 9.97 0.65 2.15
CA ALA A 71 9.45 1.48 1.07
C ALA A 71 8.24 2.33 1.52
N ALA A 72 7.30 1.73 2.25
CA ALA A 72 6.13 2.43 2.79
C ALA A 72 6.53 3.54 3.77
N LYS A 73 7.46 3.26 4.70
CA LYS A 73 8.00 4.26 5.63
C LYS A 73 8.68 5.42 4.89
N SER A 74 9.47 5.12 3.86
CA SER A 74 10.11 6.15 3.03
C SER A 74 9.09 7.00 2.25
N ALA A 75 8.05 6.37 1.69
CA ALA A 75 6.98 7.10 1.02
C ALA A 75 6.22 8.00 2.00
N GLN A 76 5.92 7.51 3.20
CA GLN A 76 5.24 8.26 4.25
C GLN A 76 6.04 9.48 4.70
N THR A 77 7.35 9.35 4.92
CA THR A 77 8.20 10.48 5.32
C THR A 77 8.28 11.53 4.22
N LYS A 78 8.43 11.11 2.94
CA LYS A 78 8.39 12.03 1.80
C LYS A 78 7.06 12.77 1.72
N ALA A 79 5.94 12.06 1.82
CA ALA A 79 4.61 12.66 1.81
C ALA A 79 4.43 13.67 2.96
N ALA A 80 4.88 13.34 4.17
CA ALA A 80 4.81 14.25 5.31
C ALA A 80 5.64 15.53 5.09
N SER A 81 6.85 15.40 4.53
CA SER A 81 7.71 16.56 4.21
C SER A 81 7.07 17.47 3.17
N GLU A 82 6.45 16.90 2.14
CA GLU A 82 5.78 17.66 1.09
C GLU A 82 4.52 18.36 1.64
N VAL A 83 3.74 17.69 2.49
CA VAL A 83 2.59 18.31 3.18
C VAL A 83 3.06 19.49 4.03
N ALA A 84 4.16 19.35 4.77
CA ALA A 84 4.71 20.45 5.57
C ALA A 84 5.14 21.64 4.69
N ARG A 85 5.84 21.36 3.58
CA ARG A 85 6.24 22.37 2.60
C ARG A 85 5.04 23.11 2.00
N LEU A 86 4.00 22.38 1.61
CA LEU A 86 2.78 22.95 1.04
C LEU A 86 2.01 23.78 2.07
N LYS A 87 1.95 23.35 3.33
CA LYS A 87 1.36 24.14 4.42
C LYS A 87 2.07 25.47 4.60
N GLU A 88 3.40 25.47 4.57
CA GLU A 88 4.17 26.70 4.72
C GLU A 88 3.95 27.64 3.54
N LYS A 89 3.98 27.12 2.31
CA LYS A 89 3.66 27.91 1.11
C LYS A 89 2.24 28.48 1.16
N ASN A 90 1.28 27.73 1.70
CA ASN A 90 -0.09 28.22 1.84
C ASN A 90 -0.17 29.38 2.83
N LYS A 91 0.51 29.29 3.98
CA LYS A 91 0.61 30.42 4.93
C LYS A 91 1.23 31.65 4.29
N GLU A 92 2.31 31.48 3.53
CA GLU A 92 2.97 32.58 2.82
C GLU A 92 2.01 33.27 1.84
N ILE A 93 1.27 32.48 1.05
CA ILE A 93 0.28 33.02 0.11
C ILE A 93 -0.85 33.74 0.86
N GLN A 94 -1.37 33.17 1.94
CA GLN A 94 -2.40 33.80 2.76
C GLN A 94 -1.93 35.12 3.37
N PHE A 95 -0.68 35.17 3.83
CA PHE A 95 -0.05 36.38 4.34
C PHE A 95 0.05 37.45 3.24
N LYS A 96 0.57 37.11 2.07
CA LYS A 96 0.64 38.02 0.90
C LYS A 96 -0.74 38.51 0.48
N LEU A 97 -1.74 37.63 0.48
CA LEU A 97 -3.11 37.99 0.12
C LEU A 97 -3.71 38.97 1.14
N ARG A 98 -3.43 38.79 2.43
CA ARG A 98 -3.82 39.74 3.47
C ARG A 98 -3.15 41.10 3.28
N GLN A 99 -1.84 41.13 3.03
CA GLN A 99 -1.11 42.38 2.78
C GLN A 99 -1.65 43.12 1.56
N MET A 100 -1.95 42.42 0.46
CA MET A 100 -2.57 43.03 -0.72
C MET A 100 -3.95 43.59 -0.41
N TRP A 101 -4.73 42.90 0.43
CA TRP A 101 -6.05 43.37 0.82
C TRP A 101 -5.98 44.62 1.70
N GLU A 102 -5.07 44.64 2.67
CA GLU A 102 -4.79 45.82 3.51
C GLU A 102 -4.33 47.01 2.65
N TYR A 103 -3.36 46.80 1.77
CA TYR A 103 -2.88 47.83 0.84
C TYR A 103 -4.01 48.38 -0.05
N ASN A 104 -4.87 47.51 -0.58
CA ASN A 104 -6.00 47.96 -1.40
C ASN A 104 -7.04 48.73 -0.58
N ASN A 105 -7.21 48.41 0.70
CA ASN A 105 -8.07 49.18 1.61
C ASN A 105 -7.46 50.54 1.96
N GLU A 106 -6.13 50.61 2.16
CA GLU A 106 -5.42 51.88 2.36
C GLU A 106 -5.58 52.80 1.14
N ILE A 107 -5.42 52.25 -0.08
CA ILE A 107 -5.70 52.97 -1.32
C ILE A 107 -7.13 53.52 -1.31
N ALA A 108 -8.12 52.69 -1.01
CA ALA A 108 -9.52 53.12 -0.99
C ALA A 108 -9.75 54.26 0.01
N ASN A 109 -9.24 54.12 1.24
CA ASN A 109 -9.40 55.10 2.31
C ASN A 109 -8.69 56.43 2.00
N GLY A 110 -7.58 56.40 1.27
CA GLY A 110 -6.88 57.59 0.78
C GLY A 110 -7.51 58.22 -0.47
N GLY A 111 -8.66 57.73 -0.94
CA GLY A 111 -9.28 58.22 -2.18
C GLY A 111 -8.57 57.77 -3.46
N GLY A 112 -7.66 56.79 -3.35
CA GLY A 112 -6.99 56.15 -4.47
C GLY A 112 -7.89 55.14 -5.19
N LEU A 113 -7.54 54.83 -6.44
CA LEU A 113 -8.32 53.91 -7.27
C LEU A 113 -7.91 52.47 -6.96
N THR A 114 -8.81 51.69 -6.36
CA THR A 114 -8.56 50.27 -6.04
C THR A 114 -8.37 49.42 -7.29
N PHE A 115 -7.68 48.28 -7.15
CA PHE A 115 -7.45 47.35 -8.26
C PHE A 115 -8.77 46.86 -8.90
N LYS A 116 -9.81 46.62 -8.09
CA LYS A 116 -11.12 46.19 -8.61
C LYS A 116 -11.75 47.29 -9.47
N ALA A 117 -11.75 48.53 -8.99
CA ALA A 117 -12.31 49.65 -9.74
C ALA A 117 -11.50 49.93 -11.01
N SER A 118 -10.17 49.94 -10.93
CA SER A 118 -9.30 50.14 -12.10
C SER A 118 -9.47 49.03 -13.13
N SER A 119 -9.61 47.77 -12.72
CA SER A 119 -9.83 46.64 -13.63
C SER A 119 -11.18 46.72 -14.35
N LEU A 120 -12.26 47.08 -13.65
CA LEU A 120 -13.58 47.25 -14.27
C LEU A 120 -13.56 48.39 -15.30
N ILE A 121 -12.95 49.53 -14.94
CA ILE A 121 -12.80 50.67 -15.84
C ILE A 121 -11.93 50.29 -17.06
N ALA A 122 -10.79 49.63 -16.84
CA ALA A 122 -9.90 49.21 -17.91
C ALA A 122 -10.58 48.24 -18.88
N LYS A 123 -11.37 47.28 -18.38
CA LYS A 123 -12.15 46.34 -19.22
C LYS A 123 -13.21 47.06 -20.04
N ALA A 124 -13.89 48.05 -19.45
CA ALA A 124 -14.92 48.81 -20.16
C ALA A 124 -14.35 49.79 -21.20
N LEU A 125 -13.08 50.21 -21.05
CA LEU A 125 -12.41 51.18 -21.91
C LEU A 125 -11.36 50.54 -22.85
N HIS A 126 -11.21 49.21 -22.83
CA HIS A 126 -10.21 48.55 -23.65
C HIS A 126 -10.57 48.66 -25.14
N PRO A 127 -9.65 49.10 -26.02
CA PRO A 127 -9.96 49.37 -27.43
C PRO A 127 -10.46 48.13 -28.19
N ASP A 128 -9.96 46.95 -27.82
CA ASP A 128 -10.34 45.68 -28.44
C ASP A 128 -11.54 44.99 -27.78
N ALA A 129 -12.11 45.56 -26.71
CA ALA A 129 -13.25 44.97 -26.02
C ALA A 129 -14.57 45.54 -26.53
N THR A 130 -15.59 44.67 -26.63
CA THR A 130 -16.99 45.05 -26.83
C THR A 130 -17.79 44.74 -25.56
N PRO A 131 -17.60 45.54 -24.48
CA PRO A 131 -18.23 45.27 -23.20
C PRO A 131 -19.76 45.45 -23.29
N SER A 132 -20.48 44.50 -22.68
CA SER A 132 -21.94 44.58 -22.55
C SER A 132 -22.37 45.83 -21.78
N GLU A 133 -23.64 46.22 -21.91
CA GLU A 133 -24.19 47.37 -21.19
C GLU A 133 -24.05 47.19 -19.67
N GLU A 134 -24.20 45.97 -19.16
CA GLU A 134 -24.03 45.61 -17.75
C GLU A 134 -22.61 45.88 -17.26
N VAL A 135 -21.60 45.47 -18.03
CA VAL A 135 -20.17 45.70 -17.70
C VAL A 135 -19.85 47.20 -17.75
N ARG A 136 -20.38 47.93 -18.73
CA ARG A 136 -20.21 49.39 -18.81
C ARG A 136 -20.87 50.11 -17.64
N LEU A 137 -22.06 49.69 -17.23
CA LEU A 137 -22.78 50.24 -16.08
C LEU A 137 -22.01 49.98 -14.77
N GLU A 138 -21.50 48.75 -14.58
CA GLU A 138 -20.68 48.43 -13.41
C GLU A 138 -19.39 49.26 -13.35
N ALA A 139 -18.70 49.42 -14.49
CA ALA A 139 -17.51 50.26 -14.57
C ALA A 139 -17.82 51.73 -14.24
N PHE A 140 -18.93 52.27 -14.75
CA PHE A 140 -19.36 53.64 -14.46
C PHE A 140 -19.73 53.84 -12.98
N LYS A 141 -20.40 52.86 -12.37
CA LYS A 141 -20.68 52.85 -10.92
C LYS A 141 -19.38 52.84 -10.12
N ALA A 142 -18.43 51.99 -10.48
CA ALA A 142 -17.14 51.90 -9.83
C ALA A 142 -16.33 53.21 -9.93
N PHE A 143 -16.34 53.85 -11.10
CA PHE A 143 -15.70 55.16 -11.30
C PHE A 143 -16.34 56.26 -10.47
N SER A 144 -17.67 56.35 -10.49
CA SER A 144 -18.43 57.36 -9.74
C SER A 144 -18.21 57.23 -8.23
N ALA A 145 -18.22 55.99 -7.73
CA ALA A 145 -17.93 55.70 -6.32
C ALA A 145 -16.51 56.16 -5.94
N TRP A 146 -15.48 55.76 -6.72
CA TRP A 146 -14.11 56.20 -6.48
C TRP A 146 -13.96 57.74 -6.50
N LYS A 147 -14.60 58.42 -7.45
CA LYS A 147 -14.54 59.88 -7.54
C LYS A 147 -15.13 60.53 -6.28
N GLY A 148 -16.26 60.02 -5.79
CA GLY A 148 -16.86 60.47 -4.53
C GLY A 148 -15.93 60.28 -3.33
N ASP A 149 -15.31 59.11 -3.22
CA ASP A 149 -14.35 58.79 -2.14
C ASP A 149 -13.10 59.68 -2.22
N ARG A 150 -12.58 59.93 -3.42
CA ARG A 150 -11.43 60.82 -3.65
C ARG A 150 -11.72 62.26 -3.23
N ASP A 151 -12.88 62.78 -3.60
CA ASP A 151 -13.28 64.13 -3.23
C ASP A 151 -13.56 64.24 -1.73
N ALA A 152 -14.04 63.16 -1.08
CA ALA A 152 -14.21 63.11 0.37
C ALA A 152 -12.87 63.05 1.11
N ALA A 153 -11.90 62.27 0.61
CA ALA A 153 -10.55 62.19 1.17
C ALA A 153 -9.80 63.53 1.08
N ARG A 154 -9.93 64.26 -0.04
CA ARG A 154 -9.31 65.60 -0.22
C ARG A 154 -9.83 66.66 0.76
N ARG A 155 -11.02 66.45 1.33
CA ARG A 155 -11.66 67.38 2.28
C ARG A 155 -11.31 67.10 3.74
N ARG A 156 -10.66 65.98 4.04
CA ARG A 156 -10.18 65.61 5.37
C ARG A 156 -8.71 66.03 5.53
#